data_AF-T0YYY7-F1
#
_entry.id   AF-T0YYY7-F1
#
_cell.length_a   1.000
_cell.length_b   1.000
_cell.length_c   1.000
_cell.angle_alpha   90.00
_cell.angle_beta   90.00
_cell.angle_gamma   90.00
#
_symmetry.space_group_name_H-M   'P 1'
#
loop_
_entity.id
_entity.type
_entity.pdbx_description
1 polymer ?
#
loop_
_entity_poly.entity_id
_entity_poly.type
_entity_poly.pdbx_seq_one_letter_code
_entity_poly.pdbx_strand_id
1 'polypeptide(L)' 'EFERALRFDARYSAAWKFLGRALLDAGRRDDAADAWRQGIAAAEIQGDVQAAKEMRVFLRRIARADPQDASD' A
#
# COMPACT_ATOMS: atom_id res chain seq x y z
N GLU A 1 -4.10 12.40 7.44
CA GLU A 1 -5.53 12.48 7.04
C GLU A 1 -6.09 11.14 6.52
N PHE A 2 -5.32 10.35 5.75
CA PHE A 2 -5.78 9.04 5.22
C PHE A 2 -6.17 8.01 6.28
N GLU A 3 -5.49 7.95 7.42
CA GLU A 3 -5.89 7.08 8.53
C GLU A 3 -7.30 7.37 9.05
N ARG A 4 -7.74 8.64 9.02
CA ARG A 4 -9.13 8.99 9.37
C ARG A 4 -10.10 8.40 8.35
N ALA A 5 -9.79 8.50 7.06
CA ALA A 5 -10.62 7.91 6.00
C ALA A 5 -10.74 6.38 6.16
N LEU A 6 -9.65 5.70 6.53
CA LEU A 6 -9.67 4.25 6.81
C LEU A 6 -10.47 3.88 8.05
N ARG A 7 -10.54 4.77 9.05
CA ARG A 7 -11.45 4.59 10.19
C ARG A 7 -12.93 4.72 9.82
N PHE A 8 -13.25 5.47 8.76
CA PHE A 8 -14.62 5.64 8.26
C PHE A 8 -15.03 4.53 7.29
N ASP A 9 -14.17 4.21 6.31
CA ASP A 9 -14.34 3.05 5.44
C ASP A 9 -12.97 2.40 5.18
N ALA A 10 -12.71 1.31 5.91
CA ALA A 10 -11.49 0.51 5.75
C ALA A 10 -11.38 -0.12 4.35
N ARG A 11 -12.45 -0.11 3.55
CA ARG A 11 -12.45 -0.61 2.19
C ARG A 11 -12.11 0.45 1.15
N TYR A 12 -11.90 1.71 1.57
CA TYR A 12 -11.54 2.79 0.66
C TYR A 12 -10.11 2.61 0.14
N SER A 13 -9.98 1.86 -0.96
CA SER A 13 -8.75 1.46 -1.63
C SER A 13 -7.81 2.64 -1.94
N ALA A 14 -8.38 3.81 -2.30
CA ALA A 14 -7.60 5.01 -2.57
C ALA A 14 -6.89 5.55 -1.31
N ALA A 15 -7.52 5.48 -0.12
CA ALA A 15 -6.88 5.92 1.11
C ALA A 15 -5.68 5.04 1.47
N TRP A 16 -5.76 3.73 1.28
CA TRP A 16 -4.61 2.84 1.46
C TRP A 16 -3.47 3.15 0.50
N LYS A 17 -3.80 3.40 -0.78
CA LYS A 17 -2.81 3.79 -1.79
C LYS A 17 -2.03 5.04 -1.38
N PHE A 18 -2.75 6.10 -0.99
CA PHE A 18 -2.13 7.36 -0.59
C PHE A 18 -1.41 7.26 0.75
N LEU A 19 -1.91 6.46 1.70
CA LEU A 19 -1.24 6.20 2.96
C LEU A 19 0.13 5.54 2.73
N GLY A 20 0.20 4.47 1.93
CA GLY A 20 1.47 3.82 1.65
C GLY A 20 2.44 4.74 0.91
N ARG A 21 1.95 5.61 0.02
CA ARG A 21 2.79 6.61 -0.62
C ARG A 21 3.35 7.63 0.37
N ALA A 22 2.51 8.15 1.26
CA ALA A 22 2.94 9.11 2.29
C ALA A 22 3.97 8.48 3.26
N LEU A 23 3.80 7.21 3.62
CA LEU A 23 4.74 6.46 4.45
C LEU A 23 6.09 6.25 3.73
N LEU A 24 6.05 5.91 2.44
CA LEU A 24 7.25 5.79 1.63
C LEU A 24 7.99 7.13 1.53
N ASP A 25 7.28 8.22 1.25
CA ASP A 25 7.85 9.57 1.15
C ASP A 25 8.43 10.03 2.51
N ALA A 26 7.93 9.49 3.63
CA ALA A 26 8.46 9.69 4.97
C ALA A 26 9.63 8.73 5.33
N GLY A 27 10.11 7.91 4.39
CA GLY A 27 11.18 6.93 4.61
C GLY A 27 10.76 5.67 5.37
N ARG A 28 9.48 5.55 5.72
CA ARG A 28 8.91 4.41 6.46
C ARG A 28 8.50 3.29 5.49
N ARG A 29 9.50 2.62 4.92
CA ARG A 29 9.31 1.61 3.87
C ARG A 29 8.47 0.42 4.30
N ASP A 30 8.73 -0.15 5.48
CA ASP A 30 7.99 -1.31 5.97
C ASP A 30 6.51 -0.98 6.20
N ASP A 31 6.24 0.16 6.82
CA ASP A 31 4.88 0.65 7.01
C ASP A 31 4.17 0.91 5.67
N ALA A 32 4.89 1.42 4.67
CA ALA A 32 4.36 1.62 3.33
C ALA A 32 3.98 0.29 2.67
N ALA A 33 4.83 -0.74 2.83
CA ALA A 33 4.55 -2.08 2.34
C ALA A 33 3.28 -2.65 2.99
N ASP A 34 3.15 -2.53 4.30
CA ASP A 34 1.98 -3.02 5.04
C ASP A 34 0.70 -2.29 4.66
N ALA A 35 0.76 -0.97 4.48
CA ALA A 35 -0.38 -0.18 4.00
C ALA A 35 -0.85 -0.63 2.61
N TRP A 36 0.08 -0.89 1.67
CA TRP A 36 -0.29 -1.38 0.35
C TRP A 36 -0.78 -2.83 0.36
N ARG A 37 -0.25 -3.72 1.22
CA ARG A 37 -0.79 -5.08 1.39
C ARG A 37 -2.25 -5.05 1.87
N GLN A 38 -2.54 -4.24 2.89
CA GLN A 38 -3.90 -4.06 3.40
C GLN A 38 -4.82 -3.43 2.34
N GLY A 39 -4.33 -2.44 1.61
CA GLY A 39 -5.05 -1.81 0.52
C GLY A 39 -5.41 -2.77 -0.62
N ILE A 40 -4.50 -3.68 -0.98
CA ILE A 40 -4.77 -4.71 -2.00
C ILE A 40 -5.93 -5.61 -1.56
N ALA A 41 -5.90 -6.11 -0.32
CA ALA A 41 -6.98 -6.94 0.21
C ALA A 41 -8.33 -6.19 0.23
N ALA A 42 -8.32 -4.92 0.66
CA ALA A 42 -9.51 -4.06 0.64
C ALA A 42 -10.05 -3.85 -0.79
N ALA A 43 -9.16 -3.57 -1.75
CA ALA A 43 -9.49 -3.36 -3.14
C ALA A 43 -10.03 -4.63 -3.80
N GLU A 44 -9.46 -5.81 -3.51
CA GLU A 44 -9.96 -7.10 -3.99
C GLU A 44 -11.37 -7.39 -3.47
N ILE A 45 -11.63 -7.14 -2.19
CA ILE A 45 -12.97 -7.32 -1.58
C ILE A 45 -14.01 -6.40 -2.24
N GLN A 46 -13.64 -5.16 -2.60
CA GLN A 46 -14.54 -4.23 -3.29
C GLN A 46 -14.65 -4.47 -4.81
N GLY A 47 -13.78 -5.30 -5.40
CA GLY A 47 -13.67 -5.40 -6.86
C GLY A 47 -12.96 -4.22 -7.52
N ASP A 48 -12.23 -3.40 -6.77
CA ASP A 48 -11.38 -2.34 -7.30
C ASP A 48 -10.04 -2.89 -7.84
N VAL A 49 -10.14 -3.52 -9.01
CA VAL A 49 -9.02 -4.19 -9.66
C VAL A 49 -7.88 -3.21 -10.00
N GLN A 50 -8.19 -1.93 -10.26
CA GLN A 50 -7.17 -0.94 -10.63
C GLN A 50 -6.34 -0.53 -9.42
N ALA A 51 -6.97 -0.22 -8.29
CA ALA A 51 -6.22 0.12 -7.09
C ALA A 51 -5.33 -1.05 -6.61
N ALA A 52 -5.84 -2.28 -6.66
CA ALA A 52 -5.05 -3.47 -6.34
C ALA A 52 -3.81 -3.60 -7.24
N LYS A 53 -3.95 -3.39 -8.55
CA LYS A 53 -2.84 -3.43 -9.51
C LYS A 53 -1.78 -2.36 -9.22
N GLU A 54 -2.20 -1.12 -9.00
CA GLU A 54 -1.28 -0.01 -8.69
C GLU A 54 -0.48 -0.29 -7.41
N MET A 55 -1.16 -0.72 -6.34
CA MET A 55 -0.50 -1.02 -5.07
C MET A 55 0.49 -2.19 -5.18
N ARG A 56 0.18 -3.24 -5.97
CA ARG A 56 1.15 -4.32 -6.26
C ARG A 56 2.38 -3.81 -7.01
N VAL A 57 2.23 -2.86 -7.93
CA VAL A 57 3.37 -2.24 -8.62
C VAL A 57 4.24 -1.47 -7.63
N PHE A 58 3.64 -0.75 -6.68
CA PHE A 58 4.39 -0.02 -5.66
C PHE A 58 5.16 -0.96 -4.73
N LEU A 59 4.54 -2.06 -4.28
CA LEU A 59 5.23 -3.10 -3.51
C LEU A 59 6.46 -3.65 -4.24
N ARG A 60 6.31 -4.02 -5.52
CA ARG A 60 7.43 -4.51 -6.33
C ARG A 60 8.55 -3.49 -6.49
N ARG A 61 8.20 -2.20 -6.58
CA ARG A 61 9.19 -1.11 -6.72
C ARG A 61 10.01 -0.93 -5.45
N ILE A 62 9.37 -1.00 -4.27
CA ILE A 62 10.11 -0.86 -3.00
C ILE A 62 10.95 -2.10 -2.70
N ALA A 63 10.47 -3.31 -2.98
CA ALA A 63 11.24 -4.54 -2.82
C ALA A 63 12.48 -4.56 -3.73
N ARG A 64 12.35 -4.12 -4.99
CA ARG A 64 13.51 -4.00 -5.90
C ARG A 64 14.47 -2.88 -5.52
N ALA A 65 13.99 -1.86 -4.82
CA ALA A 65 14.81 -0.77 -4.30
C ALA A 65 15.49 -1.12 -2.96
N ASP A 66 15.25 -2.33 -2.45
CA ASP A 66 15.93 -2.88 -1.29
C ASP A 66 16.88 -4.03 -1.70
N PRO A 67 18.19 -3.79 -1.75
CA PRO A 67 19.15 -4.87 -2.04
C PRO A 67 19.28 -5.88 -0.89
N GLN A 68 18.63 -5.66 0.27
CA GLN A 68 18.68 -6.56 1.42
C GLN A 68 17.71 -7.75 1.33
N ASP A 69 16.66 -7.69 0.49
CA ASP A 69 15.64 -8.74 0.33
C ASP A 69 16.04 -9.85 -0.66
N ALA A 70 17.20 -9.74 -1.31
CA ALA A 70 17.74 -10.77 -2.22
C ALA A 70 18.58 -11.84 -1.47
N SER A 71 18.52 -11.87 -0.14
CA SER A 71 19.29 -12.77 0.71
C SER A 71 18.41 -13.35 1.82
N ASP A 72 17.38 -14.11 1.44
CA ASP A 72 16.75 -15.14 2.28
C ASP A 72 16.27 -16.30 1.40
#